data_AF-A0A1Q7GVE5-F1
#
_entry.id   AF-A0A1Q7GVE5-F1
#
_cell.length_a   1.000
_cell.length_b   1.000
_cell.length_c   1.000
_cell.angle_alpha   90.00
_cell.angle_beta   90.00
_cell.angle_gamma   90.00
#
_symmetry.space_group_name_H-M   'P 1'
#
loop_
_entity.id
_entity.type
_entity.pdbx_description
1 polymer ?
#
loop_
_entity_poly.entity_id
_entity_poly.type
_entity_poly.pdbx_seq_one_letter_code
_entity_poly.pdbx_strand_id
1 'polypeptide(L)'
;MTRGKLWTGLIVLFLTGTLAGIAGTSLFYKYERQHRWERGPAATQERIMKRLTRELSLLSGQQADIEPIVRTVHLEILKLRLQHQPEVERILTHGVADLKTKLSTDQQAKLDGLYAQLERRWQVSRDYLQAAQQRR
;
A
#
# COMPACT_ATOMS: atom_id res chain seq x y z
N MET A 1 2.06 36.52 -39.13
CA MET A 1 1.44 35.43 -38.32
C MET A 1 0.46 36.05 -37.35
N THR A 2 -0.82 35.66 -37.36
CA THR A 2 -1.84 36.25 -36.49
C THR A 2 -1.64 35.80 -35.05
N ARG A 3 -1.73 36.74 -34.09
CA ARG A 3 -1.52 36.50 -32.65
C ARG A 3 -2.31 35.31 -32.11
N GLY A 4 -3.49 35.01 -32.68
CA GLY A 4 -4.29 33.84 -32.33
C GLY A 4 -3.57 32.49 -32.54
N LYS A 5 -2.80 32.33 -33.62
CA LYS A 5 -2.08 31.07 -33.90
C LYS A 5 -0.97 30.78 -32.87
N LEU A 6 -0.37 31.82 -32.31
CA LEU A 6 0.64 31.69 -31.24
C LEU A 6 0.00 31.26 -29.92
N TRP A 7 -1.16 31.83 -29.57
CA TRP A 7 -1.90 31.46 -28.36
C TRP A 7 -2.45 30.03 -28.42
N THR A 8 -2.94 29.60 -29.58
CA THR A 8 -3.39 28.21 -29.77
C THR A 8 -2.26 27.21 -29.55
N GLY A 9 -1.07 27.48 -30.10
CA GLY A 9 0.11 26.64 -29.87
C GLY A 9 0.53 26.56 -28.40
N LEU A 10 0.47 27.70 -27.69
CA LEU A 10 0.81 27.77 -26.27
C LEU A 10 -0.19 26.98 -25.39
N ILE A 11 -1.48 27.09 -25.67
CA ILE A 11 -2.52 26.35 -24.94
C ILE A 11 -2.36 24.83 -25.16
N VAL A 12 -2.08 24.40 -26.39
CA VAL A 12 -1.87 22.98 -26.70
C VAL A 12 -0.64 22.44 -25.97
N LEU A 13 0.47 23.19 -25.95
CA LEU A 13 1.68 22.80 -25.24
C LEU A 13 1.44 22.69 -23.73
N PHE A 14 0.71 23.66 -23.15
CA PHE A 14 0.38 23.68 -21.74
C PHE A 14 -0.52 22.51 -21.33
N LEU A 15 -1.56 22.21 -22.12
CA LEU A 15 -2.44 21.06 -21.88
C LEU A 15 -1.68 19.74 -21.98
N THR A 16 -0.78 19.62 -22.95
CA THR A 16 0.04 18.41 -23.12
C THR A 16 0.99 18.21 -21.94
N GLY A 17 1.67 19.27 -21.49
CA GLY A 17 2.53 19.24 -20.31
C GLY A 17 1.77 18.94 -19.02
N THR A 18 0.56 19.49 -18.88
CA THR A 18 -0.31 19.23 -17.72
C THR A 18 -0.80 17.79 -17.69
N LEU A 19 -1.21 17.24 -18.84
CA LEU A 19 -1.62 15.84 -18.95
C LEU A 19 -0.46 14.87 -18.68
N ALA A 20 0.73 15.17 -19.21
CA ALA A 20 1.94 14.40 -18.92
C ALA A 20 2.34 14.49 -17.43
N GLY A 21 2.21 15.67 -16.82
CA GLY A 21 2.42 15.88 -15.40
C GLY A 21 1.45 15.09 -14.53
N ILE A 22 0.14 15.16 -14.80
CA ILE A 22 -0.89 14.39 -14.07
C ILE A 22 -0.65 12.89 -14.23
N ALA A 23 -0.37 12.42 -15.45
CA ALA A 23 -0.09 11.00 -15.70
C ALA A 23 1.16 10.55 -14.93
N GLY A 24 2.26 11.30 -15.02
CA GLY A 24 3.52 11.03 -14.34
C GLY A 24 3.40 11.05 -12.81
N THR A 25 2.72 12.05 -12.25
CA THR A 25 2.47 12.13 -10.80
C THR A 25 1.54 11.01 -10.33
N SER A 26 0.51 10.64 -11.10
CA SER A 26 -0.36 9.51 -10.74
C SER A 26 0.40 8.17 -10.76
N LEU A 27 1.30 7.98 -11.72
CA LEU A 27 2.17 6.81 -11.83
C LEU A 27 3.17 6.77 -10.68
N PHE A 28 3.81 7.88 -10.34
CA PHE A 28 4.72 7.99 -9.21
C PHE A 28 4.01 7.69 -7.87
N TYR A 29 2.85 8.32 -7.63
CA TYR A 29 2.05 8.05 -6.43
C TYR A 29 1.48 6.63 -6.35
N LYS A 30 1.27 5.97 -7.50
CA LYS A 30 0.91 4.54 -7.55
C LYS A 30 2.13 3.68 -7.23
N TYR A 31 3.28 3.96 -7.85
CA TYR A 31 4.53 3.25 -7.64
C TYR A 31 5.01 3.32 -6.17
N GLU A 32 4.98 4.51 -5.57
CA GLU A 32 5.38 4.75 -4.17
C GLU A 32 4.42 4.11 -3.15
N ARG A 33 3.10 4.08 -3.43
CA ARG A 33 2.13 3.40 -2.55
C ARG A 33 2.22 1.89 -2.68
N GLN A 34 2.40 1.41 -3.90
CA GLN A 34 2.48 0.00 -4.21
C GLN A 34 3.73 -0.62 -3.58
N HIS A 35 4.90 0.02 -3.70
CA HIS A 35 6.14 -0.41 -3.04
C HIS A 35 6.13 -0.28 -1.52
N ARG A 36 5.40 0.68 -0.93
CA ARG A 36 5.34 0.85 0.53
C ARG A 36 4.59 -0.27 1.25
N TRP A 37 3.68 -0.95 0.55
CA TRP A 37 2.85 -2.02 1.08
C TRP A 37 3.30 -3.41 0.62
N GLU A 38 3.96 -3.51 -0.53
CA GLU A 38 4.47 -4.78 -1.08
C GLU A 38 5.64 -5.39 -0.29
N ARG A 39 6.36 -4.64 0.55
CA ARG A 39 7.43 -5.21 1.39
C ARG A 39 6.93 -6.01 2.61
N GLY A 40 5.61 -6.14 2.77
CA GLY A 40 4.99 -7.04 3.75
C GLY A 40 5.17 -6.62 5.23
N PRO A 41 4.76 -7.50 6.16
CA PRO A 41 4.83 -7.24 7.59
C PRO A 41 6.27 -7.03 8.10
N ALA A 42 7.24 -7.76 7.55
CA ALA A 42 8.66 -7.65 7.92
C ALA A 42 9.19 -6.21 7.80
N ALA A 43 8.91 -5.54 6.67
CA ALA A 43 9.30 -4.15 6.46
C ALA A 43 8.54 -3.14 7.33
N THR A 44 7.49 -3.58 8.03
CA THR A 44 6.79 -2.75 9.03
C THR A 44 7.60 -2.72 10.33
N GLN A 45 8.11 -3.87 10.79
CA GLN A 45 8.99 -3.93 11.96
C GLN A 45 10.26 -3.07 11.76
N GLU A 46 10.95 -3.25 10.64
CA GLU A 46 12.17 -2.47 10.31
C GLU A 46 11.90 -0.96 10.30
N ARG A 47 10.73 -0.55 9.80
CA ARG A 47 10.34 0.86 9.72
C ARG A 47 10.03 1.45 11.08
N ILE A 48 9.40 0.66 11.97
CA ILE A 48 9.17 1.07 13.35
C ILE A 48 10.51 1.26 14.05
N MET A 49 11.42 0.28 13.95
CA MET A 49 12.78 0.39 14.52
C MET A 49 13.53 1.59 13.96
N LYS A 50 13.57 1.77 12.63
CA LYS A 50 14.23 2.91 11.99
C LYS A 50 13.68 4.25 12.46
N ARG A 51 12.36 4.35 12.67
CA ARG A 51 11.73 5.56 13.19
C ARG A 51 12.11 5.78 14.65
N LEU A 52 11.99 4.78 15.52
CA LEU A 52 12.37 4.90 16.93
C LEU A 52 13.84 5.28 17.09
N THR A 53 14.74 4.64 16.34
CA THR A 53 16.16 4.97 16.34
C THR A 53 16.42 6.42 15.98
N ARG A 54 15.74 6.93 14.95
CA ARG A 54 15.94 8.32 14.50
C ARG A 54 15.34 9.34 15.45
N GLU A 55 14.10 9.15 15.91
CA GLU A 55 13.40 10.13 16.73
C GLU A 55 13.92 10.16 18.18
N LEU A 56 14.46 9.03 18.67
CA LEU A 56 14.97 8.90 20.05
C LEU A 56 16.50 8.84 20.12
N SER A 57 17.19 8.94 18.98
CA SER A 57 18.65 8.82 18.86
C SER A 57 19.22 7.58 19.55
N LEU A 58 18.59 6.42 19.33
CA LEU A 58 18.95 5.17 20.02
C LEU A 58 20.37 4.70 19.68
N LEU A 59 21.17 4.41 20.69
CA LEU A 59 22.48 3.75 20.55
C LEU A 59 22.31 2.26 20.19
N SER A 60 23.37 1.63 19.66
CA SER A 60 23.33 0.22 19.22
C SER A 60 22.89 -0.74 20.32
N GLY A 61 23.37 -0.56 21.56
CA GLY A 61 22.94 -1.37 22.70
C GLY A 61 21.44 -1.22 22.99
N GLN A 62 20.92 0.01 22.97
CA GLN A 62 19.49 0.26 23.18
C GLN A 62 18.64 -0.33 22.04
N GLN A 63 19.12 -0.30 20.81
CA GLN A 63 18.43 -0.92 19.68
C GLN A 63 18.30 -2.44 19.87
N ALA A 64 19.36 -3.11 20.32
CA ALA A 64 19.34 -4.55 20.59
C ALA A 64 18.36 -4.93 21.70
N ASP A 65 18.20 -4.08 22.73
CA ASP A 65 17.25 -4.31 23.82
C ASP A 65 15.80 -4.02 23.42
N ILE A 66 15.58 -3.02 22.55
CA ILE A 66 14.25 -2.57 22.13
C ILE A 66 13.68 -3.43 20.99
N GLU A 67 14.52 -3.97 20.10
CA GLU A 67 14.09 -4.75 18.94
C GLU A 67 13.19 -5.95 19.30
N PRO A 68 13.50 -6.78 20.33
CA PRO A 68 12.63 -7.87 20.77
C PRO A 68 11.25 -7.39 21.24
N ILE A 69 11.19 -6.23 21.88
CA ILE A 69 9.93 -5.62 22.36
C ILE A 69 9.08 -5.20 21.17
N VAL A 70 9.68 -4.46 20.22
CA VAL A 70 9.00 -4.02 18.99
C VAL A 70 8.52 -5.20 18.16
N ARG A 71 9.34 -6.25 18.03
CA ARG A 71 8.96 -7.49 17.34
C ARG A 71 7.75 -8.15 18.02
N THR A 72 7.76 -8.26 19.35
CA THR A 72 6.65 -8.88 20.10
C THR A 72 5.34 -8.12 19.89
N VAL A 73 5.36 -6.80 20.10
CA VAL A 73 4.18 -5.95 19.89
C VAL A 73 3.69 -6.01 18.44
N HIS A 74 4.61 -6.00 17.47
CA HIS A 74 4.26 -6.12 16.05
C HIS A 74 3.53 -7.43 15.75
N LEU A 75 4.01 -8.55 16.30
CA LEU A 75 3.40 -9.86 16.11
C LEU A 75 2.03 -9.96 16.79
N GLU A 76 1.85 -9.37 17.97
CA GLU A 76 0.56 -9.35 18.66
C GLU A 76 -0.50 -8.57 17.87
N ILE A 77 -0.15 -7.38 17.37
CA ILE A 77 -1.03 -6.59 16.49
C ILE A 77 -1.35 -7.37 15.22
N LEU A 78 -0.35 -8.03 14.62
CA LEU A 78 -0.56 -8.83 13.41
C LEU A 78 -1.50 -10.01 13.67
N LYS A 79 -1.33 -10.70 14.79
CA LYS A 79 -2.20 -11.81 15.21
C LYS A 79 -3.65 -11.34 15.38
N LEU A 80 -3.86 -10.22 16.06
CA LEU A 80 -5.19 -9.63 16.24
C LEU A 80 -5.84 -9.30 14.88
N ARG A 81 -5.08 -8.69 13.97
CA ARG A 81 -5.58 -8.37 12.62
C ARG A 81 -5.98 -9.64 11.85
N LEU A 82 -5.18 -10.70 11.94
CA LEU A 82 -5.45 -11.97 11.28
C LEU A 82 -6.67 -12.70 11.87
N GLN A 83 -6.88 -12.60 13.19
CA GLN A 83 -8.06 -13.16 13.86
C GLN A 83 -9.37 -12.57 13.32
N HIS A 84 -9.41 -11.26 13.08
CA HIS A 84 -10.58 -10.57 12.53
C HIS A 84 -10.62 -10.53 11.00
N GLN A 85 -9.62 -11.08 10.33
CA GLN A 85 -9.54 -11.00 8.87
C GLN A 85 -10.70 -11.67 8.14
N PRO A 86 -11.23 -12.83 8.56
CA PRO A 86 -12.40 -13.44 7.92
C PRO A 86 -13.63 -12.53 7.92
N GLU A 87 -13.82 -11.73 8.98
CA GLU A 87 -14.93 -10.79 9.11
C GLU A 87 -14.77 -9.64 8.11
N VAL A 88 -13.54 -9.13 7.96
CA VAL A 88 -13.17 -8.11 6.98
C VAL A 88 -13.33 -8.63 5.54
N GLU A 89 -12.87 -9.85 5.27
CA GLU A 89 -13.01 -10.55 3.99
C GLU A 89 -14.48 -10.67 3.60
N ARG A 90 -15.35 -11.07 4.55
CA ARG A 90 -16.79 -11.17 4.32
C ARG A 90 -17.41 -9.81 3.98
N ILE A 91 -17.13 -8.76 4.76
CA ILE A 91 -17.66 -7.41 4.51
C ILE A 91 -17.24 -6.91 3.13
N LEU A 92 -15.97 -7.10 2.76
CA LEU A 92 -15.45 -6.66 1.47
C LEU A 92 -16.01 -7.48 0.31
N THR A 93 -16.20 -8.79 0.48
CA THR A 93 -16.81 -9.65 -0.54
C THR A 93 -18.22 -9.16 -0.88
N HIS A 94 -19.03 -8.87 0.14
CA HIS A 94 -20.36 -8.29 -0.06
C HIS A 94 -20.29 -6.92 -0.77
N GLY A 95 -19.42 -6.02 -0.29
CA GLY A 95 -19.27 -4.70 -0.91
C GLY A 95 -18.79 -4.75 -2.36
N VAL A 96 -17.92 -5.69 -2.72
CA VAL A 96 -17.48 -5.91 -4.11
C VAL A 96 -18.64 -6.42 -4.97
N ALA A 97 -19.43 -7.38 -4.46
CA ALA A 97 -20.61 -7.86 -5.18
C ALA A 97 -21.61 -6.72 -5.45
N ASP A 98 -21.89 -5.88 -4.43
CA ASP A 98 -22.78 -4.74 -4.56
C ASP A 98 -22.26 -3.73 -5.59
N LEU A 99 -20.96 -3.41 -5.55
CA LEU A 99 -20.33 -2.51 -6.52
C LEU A 99 -20.42 -3.06 -7.94
N LYS A 100 -20.21 -4.36 -8.15
CA LYS A 100 -20.31 -4.96 -9.48
C LYS A 100 -21.66 -4.73 -10.14
N THR A 101 -22.76 -4.67 -9.37
CA THR A 101 -24.11 -4.39 -9.90
C THR A 101 -24.25 -3.00 -10.53
N LYS A 102 -23.33 -2.07 -10.24
CA LYS A 102 -23.34 -0.69 -10.71
C LYS A 102 -22.28 -0.38 -11.76
N LEU A 103 -21.45 -1.35 -12.12
CA LEU A 103 -20.27 -1.17 -12.96
C LEU A 103 -20.43 -1.85 -14.32
N SER A 104 -19.82 -1.25 -15.35
CA SER A 104 -19.68 -1.89 -16.66
C SER A 104 -18.72 -3.09 -16.59
N THR A 105 -18.76 -3.97 -17.59
CA THR A 105 -17.89 -5.16 -17.66
C THR A 105 -16.40 -4.80 -17.51
N ASP A 106 -15.93 -3.75 -18.18
CA ASP A 106 -14.53 -3.31 -18.09
C ASP A 106 -14.15 -2.81 -16.69
N GLN A 107 -15.09 -2.14 -16.02
CA GLN A 107 -14.90 -1.65 -14.64
C GLN A 107 -14.93 -2.81 -13.63
N GLN A 108 -15.75 -3.84 -13.86
CA GLN A 108 -15.77 -5.04 -13.03
C GLN A 108 -14.44 -5.80 -13.11
N ALA A 109 -13.88 -5.98 -14.31
CA ALA A 109 -12.57 -6.62 -14.48
C ALA A 109 -11.46 -5.85 -13.73
N LYS A 110 -11.54 -4.52 -13.73
CA LYS A 110 -10.61 -3.68 -12.95
C LYS A 110 -10.82 -3.84 -11.45
N LEU A 111 -12.07 -3.90 -10.99
CA LEU A 111 -12.39 -4.13 -9.57
C LEU A 111 -11.87 -5.50 -9.10
N ASP A 112 -11.98 -6.53 -9.92
CA ASP A 112 -11.44 -7.87 -9.64
C ASP A 112 -9.92 -7.86 -9.48
N GLY A 113 -9.21 -7.13 -10.35
CA GLY A 113 -7.77 -6.94 -10.21
C GLY A 113 -7.38 -6.25 -8.91
N LEU A 114 -8.15 -5.25 -8.48
CA LEU A 114 -7.92 -4.55 -7.19
C LEU A 114 -8.18 -5.48 -6.00
N TYR A 115 -9.25 -6.27 -6.07
CA TYR A 115 -9.60 -7.23 -5.01
C TYR A 115 -8.55 -8.34 -4.88
N ALA A 116 -8.10 -8.92 -6.00
CA ALA A 116 -7.04 -9.92 -6.01
C ALA A 116 -5.69 -9.39 -5.49
N GLN A 117 -5.40 -8.09 -5.69
CA GLN A 117 -4.21 -7.47 -5.09
C GLN A 117 -4.33 -7.38 -3.56
N LEU A 118 -5.53 -7.12 -3.04
CA LEU A 118 -5.79 -7.10 -1.60
C LEU A 118 -5.63 -8.48 -0.98
N GLU A 119 -6.20 -9.52 -1.60
CA GLU A 119 -6.08 -10.90 -1.14
C GLU A 119 -4.63 -11.38 -1.08
N ARG A 120 -3.80 -11.02 -2.08
CA ARG A 120 -2.36 -11.32 -2.04
C ARG A 120 -1.65 -10.71 -0.83
N ARG A 121 -1.99 -9.48 -0.44
CA ARG A 121 -1.39 -8.81 0.74
C ARG A 121 -1.76 -9.53 2.04
N TRP A 122 -2.96 -10.05 2.11
CA TRP A 122 -3.43 -10.86 3.22
C TRP A 122 -2.68 -12.19 3.32
N GLN A 123 -2.44 -12.88 2.20
CA GLN A 123 -1.63 -14.10 2.20
C GLN A 123 -0.21 -13.85 2.72
N VAL A 124 0.48 -12.82 2.20
CA VAL A 124 1.82 -12.44 2.70
C VAL A 124 1.83 -12.18 4.21
N SER A 125 0.75 -11.61 4.74
CA SER A 125 0.61 -11.38 6.18
C SER A 125 0.45 -12.67 6.98
N ARG A 126 -0.32 -13.64 6.46
CA ARG A 126 -0.51 -14.97 7.06
C ARG A 126 0.79 -15.77 7.07
N ASP A 127 1.47 -15.84 5.92
CA ASP A 127 2.71 -16.59 5.74
C ASP A 127 3.81 -16.08 6.69
N TYR A 128 3.91 -14.76 6.86
CA TYR A 128 4.86 -14.16 7.78
C TYR A 128 4.58 -14.54 9.25
N LEU A 129 3.32 -14.52 9.69
CA LEU A 129 2.98 -14.91 11.07
C LEU A 129 3.33 -16.39 11.31
N GLN A 130 3.00 -17.27 10.35
CA GLN A 130 3.31 -18.69 10.44
C GLN A 130 4.83 -18.92 10.52
N ALA A 131 5.61 -18.27 9.65
CA ALA A 131 7.06 -18.34 9.68
C ALA A 131 7.66 -17.79 10.99
N ALA A 132 7.07 -16.73 11.56
CA ALA A 132 7.50 -16.17 12.83
C ALA A 132 7.18 -17.08 14.03
N GLN A 133 6.10 -17.87 13.96
CA GLN A 133 5.72 -18.85 14.98
C GLN A 133 6.59 -20.10 14.95
N GLN A 134 7.01 -20.55 13.76
CA GLN A 134 7.90 -21.72 13.59
C GLN A 134 9.35 -21.47 14.06
N ARG A 135 9.76 -20.21 14.20
CA ARG A 135 11.10 -19.80 14.68
C ARG A 135 11.18 -19.57 16.19
N ARG A 136 10.13 -19.88 16.95
CA ARG A 136 10.14 -19.92 18.42
C ARG A 136 10.46 -21.33 18.88
#